data_AF-A0A660VFB8-F1
#
_entry.id   AF-A0A660VFB8-F1
#
_cell.length_a   1.000
_cell.length_b   1.000
_cell.length_c   1.000
_cell.angle_alpha   90.00
_cell.angle_beta   90.00
_cell.angle_gamma   90.00
#
_symmetry.space_group_name_H-M   'P 1'
#
loop_
_entity.id
_entity.type
_entity.pdbx_description
1 polymer ?
#
loop_
_entity_poly.entity_id
_entity_poly.type
_entity_poly.pdbx_seq_one_letter_code
_entity_poly.pdbx_strand_id
1 'polypeptide(L)'
;TPSPESIRGELRLRKDLRRRLDKAEEYENKKEFALALKEIKKVREEAPDYGGATLLKKVVQLKLLLKKQKKAEEMIERASSIILRGEKDEAALREAAELLEQVKDRYKDVVKDYQKRVPPLLNAVWKELAKGKQFLAELARARRMVAQGNLTEARKAIESARDIGGSNPKVRELEETVKELQRLETEANNAFKHKDWETALRKTSQFLEKAPRCERIANLQKKCQQMLNERRQLNERLTKLLTQAAEKVKRAPQDVLSDVKRARDLVYKLEKSHGLAMEDVKRRLQQLEFAALEEHARRKVAAAVALLDTLFMKRDKEAILAMVSPDRPKLRSLLKQQLDSFLTSGLRVIKSQHIIKEIKLSKDLKRADVETDYVFEFEHPEAKRKIEGVRHRRFAFVERSGKWLIYDLP
;
A
#
# COMPACT_ATOMS: atom_id res chain seq x y z
N THR A 1 -74.81 89.67 -9.21
CA THR A 1 -73.75 89.30 -10.18
C THR A 1 -72.42 89.76 -9.61
N PRO A 2 -71.40 88.89 -9.49
CA PRO A 2 -70.07 89.32 -9.02
C PRO A 2 -69.42 90.26 -10.04
N SER A 3 -68.52 91.14 -9.60
CA SER A 3 -67.83 92.08 -10.48
C SER A 3 -66.90 91.36 -11.49
N PRO A 4 -66.68 91.90 -12.71
CA PRO A 4 -65.85 91.26 -13.74
C PRO A 4 -64.40 90.98 -13.30
N GLU A 5 -63.85 91.77 -12.38
CA GLU A 5 -62.52 91.59 -11.79
C GLU A 5 -62.45 90.36 -10.87
N SER A 6 -63.54 90.06 -10.14
CA SER A 6 -63.68 88.88 -9.27
C SER A 6 -63.69 87.58 -10.08
N ILE A 7 -64.37 87.57 -11.25
CA ILE A 7 -64.42 86.42 -12.16
C ILE A 7 -63.03 86.13 -12.77
N ARG A 8 -62.25 87.17 -13.08
CA ARG A 8 -60.90 87.06 -13.67
C ARG A 8 -59.87 86.49 -12.68
N GLY A 9 -60.00 86.82 -11.40
CA GLY A 9 -59.17 86.27 -10.30
C GLY A 9 -59.46 84.79 -10.03
N GLU A 10 -60.74 84.40 -9.94
CA GLU A 10 -61.15 83.01 -9.72
C GLU A 10 -60.74 82.07 -10.88
N LEU A 11 -60.83 82.53 -12.12
CA LEU A 11 -60.41 81.74 -13.30
C LEU A 11 -58.88 81.53 -13.35
N ARG A 12 -58.09 82.54 -12.96
CA ARG A 12 -56.63 82.41 -12.84
C ARG A 12 -56.25 81.44 -11.73
N LEU A 13 -56.88 81.56 -10.56
CA LEU A 13 -56.67 80.66 -9.43
C LEU A 13 -56.99 79.20 -9.81
N ARG A 14 -58.13 78.93 -10.45
CA ARG A 14 -58.48 77.57 -10.93
C ARG A 14 -57.47 77.01 -11.93
N LYS A 15 -56.95 77.85 -12.85
CA LYS A 15 -55.94 77.44 -13.84
C LYS A 15 -54.60 77.08 -13.15
N ASP A 16 -54.19 77.84 -12.15
CA ASP A 16 -52.95 77.59 -11.42
C ASP A 16 -53.07 76.39 -10.47
N LEU A 17 -54.21 76.21 -9.80
CA LEU A 17 -54.50 75.01 -8.99
C LEU A 17 -54.52 73.74 -9.84
N ARG A 18 -55.09 73.80 -11.06
CA ARG A 18 -55.07 72.67 -12.01
C ARG A 18 -53.65 72.34 -12.47
N ARG A 19 -52.84 73.34 -12.82
CA ARG A 19 -51.43 73.15 -13.17
C ARG A 19 -50.63 72.48 -12.04
N ARG A 20 -50.93 72.77 -10.78
CA ARG A 20 -50.30 72.11 -9.62
C ARG A 20 -50.74 70.66 -9.46
N LEU A 21 -51.99 70.34 -9.76
CA LEU A 21 -52.47 68.95 -9.78
C LEU A 21 -51.87 68.15 -10.94
N ASP A 22 -51.77 68.73 -12.13
CA ASP A 22 -51.11 68.11 -13.29
C ASP A 22 -49.63 67.83 -12.98
N LYS A 23 -48.96 68.77 -12.29
CA LYS A 23 -47.58 68.61 -11.83
C LYS A 23 -47.44 67.56 -10.73
N ALA A 24 -48.42 67.45 -9.83
CA ALA A 24 -48.45 66.41 -8.82
C ALA A 24 -48.62 65.01 -9.45
N GLU A 25 -49.44 64.90 -10.49
CA GLU A 25 -49.62 63.68 -11.27
C GLU A 25 -48.35 63.32 -12.06
N GLU A 26 -47.66 64.30 -12.63
CA GLU A 26 -46.34 64.11 -13.26
C GLU A 26 -45.32 63.57 -12.25
N TYR A 27 -45.28 64.13 -11.03
CA TYR A 27 -44.43 63.63 -9.96
C TYR A 27 -44.83 62.22 -9.51
N GLU A 28 -46.12 61.90 -9.42
CA GLU A 28 -46.59 60.56 -9.09
C GLU A 28 -46.20 59.53 -10.17
N ASN A 29 -46.32 59.87 -11.44
CA ASN A 29 -45.89 59.05 -12.58
C ASN A 29 -44.36 58.83 -12.57
N LYS A 30 -43.59 59.83 -12.12
CA LYS A 30 -42.14 59.73 -11.88
C LYS A 30 -41.79 59.05 -10.54
N LYS A 31 -42.79 58.61 -9.76
CA LYS A 31 -42.66 58.01 -8.43
C LYS A 31 -41.99 58.93 -7.40
N GLU A 32 -42.10 60.23 -7.60
CA GLU A 32 -41.65 61.30 -6.71
C GLU A 32 -42.79 61.68 -5.75
N PHE A 33 -43.32 60.69 -5.02
CA PHE A 33 -44.54 60.84 -4.22
C PHE A 33 -44.45 61.94 -3.13
N ALA A 34 -43.23 62.27 -2.67
CA ALA A 34 -43.00 63.36 -1.72
C ALA A 34 -43.25 64.74 -2.35
N LEU A 35 -42.83 64.91 -3.61
CA LEU A 35 -43.06 66.12 -4.39
C LEU A 35 -44.54 66.23 -4.81
N ALA A 36 -45.15 65.11 -5.23
CA ALA A 36 -46.59 65.04 -5.49
C ALA A 36 -47.42 65.43 -4.26
N LEU A 37 -47.07 64.91 -3.07
CA LEU A 37 -47.75 65.24 -1.81
C LEU A 37 -47.56 66.71 -1.43
N LYS A 38 -46.39 67.30 -1.70
CA LYS A 38 -46.10 68.72 -1.43
C LYS A 38 -46.97 69.63 -2.29
N GLU A 39 -47.11 69.34 -3.59
CA GLU A 39 -47.94 70.13 -4.50
C GLU A 39 -49.44 70.01 -4.16
N ILE A 40 -49.92 68.82 -3.80
CA ILE A 40 -51.32 68.63 -3.36
C ILE A 40 -51.62 69.33 -2.03
N LYS A 41 -50.67 69.36 -1.09
CA LYS A 41 -50.84 70.10 0.17
C LYS A 41 -50.96 71.61 -0.06
N LYS A 42 -50.15 72.18 -0.94
CA LYS A 42 -50.25 73.61 -1.28
C LYS A 42 -51.59 73.97 -1.93
N VAL A 43 -52.13 73.11 -2.80
CA VAL A 43 -53.48 73.28 -3.38
C VAL A 43 -54.53 73.38 -2.27
N ARG A 44 -54.41 72.56 -1.22
CA ARG A 44 -55.32 72.56 -0.08
C ARG A 44 -55.12 73.76 0.87
N GLU A 45 -53.90 74.25 1.01
CA GLU A 45 -53.58 75.46 1.78
C GLU A 45 -54.12 76.73 1.09
N GLU A 46 -54.01 76.80 -0.24
CA GLU A 46 -54.48 77.95 -1.04
C GLU A 46 -55.99 77.92 -1.32
N ALA A 47 -56.60 76.73 -1.39
CA ALA A 47 -58.04 76.57 -1.60
C ALA A 47 -58.58 75.31 -0.90
N PRO A 48 -59.00 75.41 0.38
CA PRO A 48 -59.41 74.27 1.21
C PRO A 48 -60.59 73.45 0.65
N ASP A 49 -61.53 74.11 -0.03
CA ASP A 49 -62.74 73.51 -0.58
C ASP A 49 -62.57 73.00 -2.03
N TYR A 50 -61.45 73.33 -2.68
CA TYR A 50 -61.17 72.92 -4.05
C TYR A 50 -60.90 71.41 -4.08
N GLY A 51 -61.68 70.64 -4.86
CA GLY A 51 -61.52 69.19 -5.06
C GLY A 51 -61.90 68.28 -3.88
N GLY A 52 -62.33 68.83 -2.74
CA GLY A 52 -63.05 68.15 -1.65
C GLY A 52 -62.51 66.76 -1.23
N ALA A 53 -63.44 65.81 -1.04
CA ALA A 53 -63.14 64.46 -0.55
C ALA A 53 -62.17 63.67 -1.46
N THR A 54 -62.13 63.97 -2.75
CA THR A 54 -61.25 63.30 -3.72
C THR A 54 -59.78 63.62 -3.48
N LEU A 55 -59.46 64.89 -3.19
CA LEU A 55 -58.09 65.28 -2.82
C LEU A 55 -57.68 64.73 -1.46
N LEU A 56 -58.60 64.62 -0.50
CA LEU A 56 -58.31 63.96 0.79
C LEU A 56 -57.96 62.47 0.61
N LYS A 57 -58.72 61.74 -0.23
CA LYS A 57 -58.39 60.35 -0.59
C LYS A 57 -57.02 60.24 -1.26
N LYS A 58 -56.70 61.18 -2.17
CA LYS A 58 -55.40 61.23 -2.87
C LYS A 58 -54.22 61.51 -1.92
N VAL A 59 -54.40 62.40 -0.93
CA VAL A 59 -53.40 62.65 0.13
C VAL A 59 -53.14 61.38 0.95
N VAL A 60 -54.18 60.65 1.33
CA VAL A 60 -54.04 59.38 2.06
C VAL A 60 -53.32 58.33 1.21
N GLN A 61 -53.69 58.21 -0.07
CA GLN A 61 -53.04 57.30 -1.02
C GLN A 61 -51.55 57.62 -1.19
N LEU A 62 -51.18 58.89 -1.41
CA LEU A 62 -49.78 59.30 -1.55
C LEU A 62 -48.97 59.07 -0.26
N LYS A 63 -49.56 59.28 0.92
CA LYS A 63 -48.92 58.95 2.19
C LYS A 63 -48.65 57.44 2.31
N LEU A 64 -49.59 56.60 1.86
CA LEU A 64 -49.42 55.15 1.84
C LEU A 64 -48.32 54.73 0.83
N LEU A 65 -48.31 55.32 -0.36
CA LEU A 65 -47.29 55.07 -1.38
C LEU A 65 -45.90 55.51 -0.90
N LEU A 66 -45.78 56.65 -0.22
CA LEU A 66 -44.54 57.08 0.44
C LEU A 66 -44.05 56.10 1.49
N LYS A 67 -44.96 55.58 2.34
CA LYS A 67 -44.59 54.58 3.35
C LYS A 67 -44.08 53.29 2.68
N LYS A 68 -44.72 52.85 1.59
CA LYS A 68 -44.28 51.71 0.79
C LYS A 68 -42.93 51.97 0.10
N GLN A 69 -42.73 53.16 -0.46
CA GLN A 69 -41.48 53.57 -1.11
C GLN A 69 -40.31 53.57 -0.12
N LYS A 70 -40.46 54.19 1.06
CA LYS A 70 -39.43 54.20 2.11
C LYS A 70 -39.01 52.79 2.51
N LYS A 71 -39.99 51.91 2.76
CA LYS A 71 -39.70 50.52 3.12
C LYS A 71 -38.97 49.77 2.00
N ALA A 72 -39.32 50.02 0.75
CA ALA A 72 -38.64 49.42 -0.40
C ALA A 72 -37.19 49.94 -0.54
N GLU A 73 -36.97 51.23 -0.30
CA GLU A 73 -35.63 51.84 -0.31
C GLU A 73 -34.74 51.28 0.81
N GLU A 74 -35.26 51.15 2.04
CA GLU A 74 -34.57 50.51 3.16
C GLU A 74 -34.14 49.06 2.82
N MET A 75 -35.03 48.28 2.19
CA MET A 75 -34.72 46.91 1.75
C MET A 75 -33.61 46.88 0.68
N ILE A 76 -33.67 47.78 -0.31
CA ILE A 76 -32.65 47.89 -1.35
C ILE A 76 -31.30 48.32 -0.76
N GLU A 77 -31.28 49.30 0.15
CA GLU A 77 -30.05 49.77 0.81
C GLU A 77 -29.41 48.66 1.65
N ARG A 78 -30.21 47.92 2.41
CA ARG A 78 -29.73 46.80 3.21
C ARG A 78 -29.15 45.69 2.33
N ALA A 79 -29.85 45.30 1.28
CA ALA A 79 -29.34 44.33 0.31
C ALA A 79 -28.08 44.83 -0.41
N SER A 80 -28.04 46.11 -0.81
CA SER A 80 -26.87 46.72 -1.45
C SER A 80 -25.67 46.75 -0.51
N SER A 81 -25.88 47.01 0.79
CA SER A 81 -24.81 47.01 1.79
C SER A 81 -24.18 45.63 1.94
N ILE A 82 -24.99 44.56 1.99
CA ILE A 82 -24.52 43.18 2.03
C ILE A 82 -23.65 42.87 0.79
N ILE A 83 -24.12 43.26 -0.40
CA ILE A 83 -23.42 43.02 -1.67
C ILE A 83 -22.12 43.82 -1.74
N LEU A 84 -22.14 45.12 -1.40
CA LEU A 84 -20.99 46.03 -1.51
C LEU A 84 -19.90 45.75 -0.48
N ARG A 85 -20.25 45.22 0.70
CA ARG A 85 -19.27 44.75 1.68
C ARG A 85 -18.50 43.51 1.19
N GLY A 86 -18.96 42.87 0.12
CA GLY A 86 -18.32 41.67 -0.42
C GLY A 86 -18.38 40.50 0.55
N GLU A 87 -19.37 40.45 1.44
CA GLU A 87 -19.58 39.36 2.39
C GLU A 87 -19.81 38.07 1.59
N LYS A 88 -18.84 37.15 1.67
CA LYS A 88 -18.89 35.83 1.02
C LYS A 88 -19.76 34.82 1.78
N ASP A 89 -20.50 35.29 2.78
CA ASP A 89 -21.39 34.45 3.55
C ASP A 89 -22.66 34.16 2.73
N GLU A 90 -22.90 32.88 2.47
CA GLU A 90 -24.05 32.40 1.71
C GLU A 90 -25.36 32.79 2.40
N ALA A 91 -25.39 32.84 3.74
CA ALA A 91 -26.58 33.24 4.49
C ALA A 91 -26.93 34.72 4.24
N ALA A 92 -25.93 35.60 4.31
CA ALA A 92 -26.10 37.03 4.05
C ALA A 92 -26.52 37.29 2.58
N LEU A 93 -25.91 36.59 1.61
CA LEU A 93 -26.29 36.71 0.20
C LEU A 93 -27.72 36.20 -0.07
N ARG A 94 -28.18 35.15 0.63
CA ARG A 94 -29.57 34.70 0.55
C ARG A 94 -30.54 35.72 1.16
N GLU A 95 -30.20 36.33 2.30
CA GLU A 95 -30.97 37.43 2.88
C GLU A 95 -31.09 38.60 1.88
N ALA A 96 -29.99 38.99 1.24
CA ALA A 96 -30.00 40.04 0.22
C ALA A 96 -30.89 39.68 -0.99
N ALA A 97 -30.85 38.42 -1.46
CA ALA A 97 -31.73 37.95 -2.53
C ALA A 97 -33.21 38.01 -2.13
N GLU A 98 -33.55 37.56 -0.92
CA GLU A 98 -34.92 37.58 -0.39
C GLU A 98 -35.47 39.00 -0.26
N LEU A 99 -34.67 39.94 0.24
CA LEU A 99 -35.04 41.36 0.32
C LEU A 99 -35.34 41.94 -1.06
N LEU A 100 -34.51 41.63 -2.07
CA LEU A 100 -34.70 42.14 -3.43
C LEU A 100 -35.88 41.49 -4.16
N GLU A 101 -36.17 40.20 -3.93
CA GLU A 101 -37.37 39.54 -4.44
C GLU A 101 -38.65 40.12 -3.78
N GLN A 102 -38.63 40.38 -2.48
CA GLN A 102 -39.76 41.06 -1.83
C GLN A 102 -40.02 42.45 -2.43
N VAL A 103 -38.97 43.18 -2.81
CA VAL A 103 -39.11 44.47 -3.52
C VAL A 103 -39.70 44.28 -4.91
N LYS A 104 -39.26 43.26 -5.66
CA LYS A 104 -39.79 42.91 -6.97
C LYS A 104 -41.28 42.53 -6.92
N ASP A 105 -41.68 41.74 -5.95
CA ASP A 105 -43.05 41.20 -5.87
C ASP A 105 -44.04 42.19 -5.25
N ARG A 106 -43.62 42.98 -4.26
CA ARG A 106 -44.54 43.79 -3.44
C ARG A 106 -44.40 45.30 -3.64
N TYR A 107 -43.28 45.77 -4.19
CA TYR A 107 -42.93 47.19 -4.21
C TYR A 107 -42.45 47.74 -5.56
N LYS A 108 -42.49 46.95 -6.63
CA LYS A 108 -42.04 47.35 -7.99
C LYS A 108 -42.66 48.66 -8.47
N ASP A 109 -43.94 48.88 -8.20
CA ASP A 109 -44.67 50.04 -8.69
C ASP A 109 -44.31 51.34 -7.96
N VAL A 110 -43.73 51.26 -6.76
CA VAL A 110 -43.34 52.44 -5.95
C VAL A 110 -41.86 52.78 -6.00
N VAL A 111 -41.01 51.89 -6.54
CA VAL A 111 -39.56 52.13 -6.64
C VAL A 111 -39.22 52.96 -7.87
N LYS A 112 -38.57 54.10 -7.66
CA LYS A 112 -38.01 54.95 -8.71
C LYS A 112 -36.86 54.24 -9.42
N ASP A 113 -36.87 54.30 -10.76
CA ASP A 113 -35.87 53.66 -11.63
C ASP A 113 -35.65 52.17 -11.34
N TYR A 114 -36.72 51.45 -10.94
CA TYR A 114 -36.68 50.04 -10.55
C TYR A 114 -35.82 49.16 -11.48
N GLN A 115 -36.03 49.28 -12.80
CA GLN A 115 -35.33 48.48 -13.82
C GLN A 115 -33.80 48.64 -13.77
N LYS A 116 -33.31 49.80 -13.34
CA LYS A 116 -31.88 50.11 -13.25
C LYS A 116 -31.27 49.67 -11.91
N ARG A 117 -32.07 49.55 -10.85
CA ARG A 117 -31.57 49.31 -9.48
C ARG A 117 -31.70 47.87 -9.03
N VAL A 118 -32.90 47.29 -9.12
CA VAL A 118 -33.20 46.00 -8.48
C VAL A 118 -32.73 44.80 -9.31
N PRO A 119 -33.06 44.68 -10.62
CA PRO A 119 -32.63 43.53 -11.42
C PRO A 119 -31.10 43.34 -11.50
N PRO A 120 -30.26 44.40 -11.64
CA PRO A 120 -28.82 44.22 -11.64
C PRO A 120 -28.25 43.71 -10.31
N LEU A 121 -28.76 44.21 -9.17
CA LEU A 121 -28.36 43.74 -7.84
C LEU A 121 -28.77 42.28 -7.63
N LEU A 122 -29.99 41.92 -8.03
CA LEU A 122 -30.48 40.56 -7.96
C LEU A 122 -29.59 39.62 -8.78
N ASN A 123 -29.27 39.99 -10.03
CA ASN A 123 -28.36 39.22 -10.88
C ASN A 123 -26.95 39.07 -10.28
N ALA A 124 -26.43 40.12 -9.64
CA ALA A 124 -25.14 40.08 -8.97
C ALA A 124 -25.14 39.07 -7.81
N VAL A 125 -26.18 39.08 -6.96
CA VAL A 125 -26.34 38.13 -5.85
C VAL A 125 -26.43 36.69 -6.35
N TRP A 126 -27.28 36.43 -7.35
CA TRP A 126 -27.42 35.08 -7.93
C TRP A 126 -26.11 34.57 -8.54
N LYS A 127 -25.33 35.45 -9.18
CA LYS A 127 -24.02 35.09 -9.74
C LYS A 127 -23.02 34.69 -8.65
N GLU A 128 -22.97 35.41 -7.53
CA GLU A 128 -22.10 35.05 -6.41
C GLU A 128 -22.56 33.77 -5.69
N LEU A 129 -23.87 33.59 -5.49
CA LEU A 129 -24.42 32.33 -4.96
C LEU A 129 -24.11 31.14 -5.87
N ALA A 130 -24.17 31.32 -7.20
CA ALA A 130 -23.81 30.28 -8.17
C ALA A 130 -22.33 29.90 -8.08
N LYS A 131 -21.41 30.88 -7.94
CA LYS A 131 -19.98 30.62 -7.71
C LYS A 131 -19.74 29.84 -6.43
N GLY A 132 -20.44 30.17 -5.33
CA GLY A 132 -20.36 29.43 -4.07
C GLY A 132 -20.75 27.95 -4.22
N LYS A 133 -21.86 27.69 -4.93
CA LYS A 133 -22.30 26.31 -5.26
C LYS A 133 -21.28 25.58 -6.13
N GLN A 134 -20.73 26.23 -7.15
CA GLN A 134 -19.71 25.66 -8.02
C GLN A 134 -18.43 25.30 -7.24
N PHE A 135 -17.97 26.19 -6.34
CA PHE A 135 -16.82 25.93 -5.48
C PHE A 135 -17.02 24.69 -4.61
N LEU A 136 -18.18 24.56 -3.96
CA LEU A 136 -18.49 23.38 -3.14
C LEU A 136 -18.59 22.10 -3.97
N ALA A 137 -19.14 22.20 -5.19
CA ALA A 137 -19.21 21.07 -6.12
C ALA A 137 -17.81 20.60 -6.55
N GLU A 138 -16.90 21.53 -6.88
CA GLU A 138 -15.52 21.21 -7.25
C GLU A 138 -14.72 20.68 -6.04
N LEU A 139 -14.92 21.20 -4.83
CA LEU A 139 -14.35 20.61 -3.61
C LEU A 139 -14.83 19.17 -3.38
N ALA A 140 -16.14 18.92 -3.57
CA ALA A 140 -16.71 17.59 -3.43
C ALA A 140 -16.19 16.64 -4.53
N ARG A 141 -16.00 17.13 -5.76
CA ARG A 141 -15.36 16.39 -6.85
C ARG A 141 -13.91 16.07 -6.52
N ALA A 142 -13.12 17.04 -6.08
CA ALA A 142 -11.72 16.85 -5.68
C ALA A 142 -11.59 15.77 -4.60
N ARG A 143 -12.41 15.84 -3.53
CA ARG A 143 -12.45 14.82 -2.47
C ARG A 143 -12.77 13.43 -3.00
N ARG A 144 -13.75 13.31 -3.90
CA ARG A 144 -14.08 12.03 -4.54
C ARG A 144 -12.91 11.46 -5.36
N MET A 145 -12.24 12.31 -6.14
CA MET A 145 -11.09 11.89 -6.95
C MET A 145 -9.89 11.49 -6.08
N VAL A 146 -9.65 12.21 -4.97
CA VAL A 146 -8.64 11.82 -3.95
C VAL A 146 -8.99 10.46 -3.35
N ALA A 147 -10.24 10.24 -2.94
CA ALA A 147 -10.67 8.97 -2.36
C ALA A 147 -10.51 7.78 -3.33
N GLN A 148 -10.68 8.02 -4.64
CA GLN A 148 -10.45 7.05 -5.72
C GLN A 148 -8.96 6.89 -6.08
N GLY A 149 -8.08 7.73 -5.56
CA GLY A 149 -6.65 7.77 -5.93
C GLY A 149 -6.39 8.29 -7.34
N ASN A 150 -7.36 8.94 -7.99
CA ASN A 150 -7.16 9.60 -9.28
C ASN A 150 -6.52 10.98 -9.07
N LEU A 151 -5.20 10.99 -8.82
CA LEU A 151 -4.46 12.19 -8.46
C LEU A 151 -4.48 13.26 -9.57
N THR A 152 -4.54 12.85 -10.84
CA THR A 152 -4.58 13.77 -11.98
C THR A 152 -5.90 14.54 -12.03
N GLU A 153 -7.03 13.83 -11.93
CA GLU A 153 -8.35 14.48 -11.91
C GLU A 153 -8.60 15.22 -10.58
N ALA A 154 -8.02 14.75 -9.48
CA ALA A 154 -8.04 15.48 -8.21
C ALA A 154 -7.36 16.85 -8.35
N ARG A 155 -6.19 16.93 -9.01
CA ARG A 155 -5.49 18.21 -9.25
C ARG A 155 -6.32 19.17 -10.08
N LYS A 156 -6.93 18.71 -11.17
CA LYS A 156 -7.79 19.55 -12.02
C LYS A 156 -8.98 20.12 -11.24
N ALA A 157 -9.63 19.30 -10.41
CA ALA A 157 -10.74 19.75 -9.58
C ALA A 157 -10.29 20.72 -8.46
N ILE A 158 -9.11 20.49 -7.87
CA ILE A 158 -8.49 21.41 -6.90
C ILE A 158 -8.16 22.75 -7.54
N GLU A 159 -7.57 22.75 -8.73
CA GLU A 159 -7.25 23.97 -9.50
C GLU A 159 -8.52 24.74 -9.83
N SER A 160 -9.56 24.07 -10.31
CA SER A 160 -10.88 24.67 -10.55
C SER A 160 -11.49 25.27 -9.27
N ALA A 161 -11.37 24.57 -8.13
CA ALA A 161 -11.82 25.10 -6.85
C ALA A 161 -10.97 26.29 -6.38
N ARG A 162 -9.67 26.30 -6.65
CA ARG A 162 -8.75 27.39 -6.32
C ARG A 162 -9.05 28.64 -7.14
N ASP A 163 -9.36 28.49 -8.43
CA ASP A 163 -9.70 29.62 -9.31
C ASP A 163 -10.99 30.33 -8.85
N ILE A 164 -11.92 29.59 -8.24
CA ILE A 164 -13.17 30.15 -7.70
C ILE A 164 -12.97 30.68 -6.27
N GLY A 165 -12.36 29.89 -5.40
CA GLY A 165 -12.31 30.12 -3.95
C GLY A 165 -11.04 30.79 -3.42
N GLY A 166 -10.02 30.97 -4.25
CA GLY A 166 -8.72 31.53 -3.89
C GLY A 166 -7.97 30.70 -2.85
N SER A 167 -7.34 31.39 -1.88
CA SER A 167 -6.51 30.80 -0.80
C SER A 167 -7.31 30.09 0.31
N ASN A 168 -8.41 29.41 -0.02
CA ASN A 168 -9.23 28.71 0.96
C ASN A 168 -8.42 27.57 1.65
N PRO A 169 -8.41 27.48 2.99
CA PRO A 169 -7.66 26.43 3.71
C PRO A 169 -8.00 25.00 3.26
N LYS A 170 -9.26 24.72 2.94
CA LYS A 170 -9.71 23.39 2.48
C LYS A 170 -9.10 23.00 1.13
N VAL A 171 -8.79 23.97 0.28
CA VAL A 171 -8.11 23.73 -1.00
C VAL A 171 -6.65 23.37 -0.74
N ARG A 172 -5.97 24.09 0.17
CA ARG A 172 -4.58 23.79 0.56
C ARG A 172 -4.44 22.40 1.19
N GLU A 173 -5.34 22.02 2.10
CA GLU A 173 -5.37 20.68 2.71
C GLU A 173 -5.45 19.56 1.65
N LEU A 174 -6.28 19.76 0.61
CA LEU A 174 -6.41 18.79 -0.48
C LEU A 174 -5.15 18.73 -1.36
N GLU A 175 -4.48 19.85 -1.59
CA GLU A 175 -3.21 19.89 -2.32
C GLU A 175 -2.10 19.15 -1.60
N GLU A 176 -1.98 19.36 -0.29
CA GLU A 176 -1.03 18.64 0.57
C GLU A 176 -1.32 17.14 0.56
N THR A 177 -2.60 16.76 0.68
CA THR A 177 -3.03 15.36 0.61
C THR A 177 -2.62 14.72 -0.72
N VAL A 178 -2.83 15.41 -1.86
CA VAL A 178 -2.43 14.89 -3.18
C VAL A 178 -0.91 14.75 -3.31
N LYS A 179 -0.13 15.71 -2.81
CA LYS A 179 1.34 15.63 -2.80
C LYS A 179 1.83 14.44 -1.99
N GLU A 180 1.25 14.23 -0.81
CA GLU A 180 1.61 13.12 0.06
C GLU A 180 1.23 11.77 -0.56
N LEU A 181 0.03 11.64 -1.14
CA LEU A 181 -0.39 10.43 -1.85
C LEU A 181 0.58 10.10 -3.00
N GLN A 182 1.02 11.11 -3.77
CA GLN A 182 2.00 10.89 -4.84
C GLN A 182 3.35 10.40 -4.29
N ARG A 183 3.80 10.98 -3.18
CA ARG A 183 5.02 10.53 -2.49
C ARG A 183 4.89 9.08 -2.02
N LEU A 184 3.80 8.74 -1.35
CA LEU A 184 3.52 7.39 -0.86
C LEU A 184 3.45 6.37 -2.00
N GLU A 185 2.80 6.70 -3.12
CA GLU A 185 2.75 5.83 -4.30
C GLU A 185 4.15 5.61 -4.89
N THR A 186 4.97 6.66 -4.96
CA THR A 186 6.34 6.56 -5.47
C THR A 186 7.22 5.70 -4.56
N GLU A 187 7.17 5.94 -3.25
CA GLU A 187 7.90 5.16 -2.25
C GLU A 187 7.46 3.69 -2.24
N ALA A 188 6.15 3.41 -2.33
CA ALA A 188 5.61 2.07 -2.41
C ALA A 188 6.08 1.33 -3.68
N ASN A 189 6.04 1.99 -4.84
CA ASN A 189 6.49 1.41 -6.10
C ASN A 189 7.99 1.13 -6.12
N ASN A 190 8.80 2.02 -5.54
CA ASN A 190 10.24 1.81 -5.40
C ASN A 190 10.54 0.64 -4.48
N ALA A 191 9.92 0.58 -3.30
CA ALA A 191 10.06 -0.55 -2.38
C ALA A 191 9.65 -1.88 -3.05
N PHE A 192 8.55 -1.88 -3.80
CA PHE A 192 8.09 -3.05 -4.56
C PHE A 192 9.12 -3.50 -5.62
N LYS A 193 9.69 -2.56 -6.40
CA LYS A 193 10.74 -2.88 -7.39
C LYS A 193 11.98 -3.50 -6.75
N HIS A 194 12.34 -3.03 -5.56
CA HIS A 194 13.48 -3.54 -4.80
C HIS A 194 13.14 -4.75 -3.92
N LYS A 195 11.93 -5.32 -4.07
CA LYS A 195 11.46 -6.51 -3.33
C LYS A 195 11.40 -6.31 -1.80
N ASP A 196 11.35 -5.05 -1.35
CA ASP A 196 11.08 -4.71 0.03
C ASP A 196 9.56 -4.69 0.26
N TRP A 197 9.01 -5.90 0.42
CA TRP A 197 7.57 -6.13 0.55
C TRP A 197 6.98 -5.52 1.82
N GLU A 198 7.75 -5.40 2.90
CA GLU A 198 7.30 -4.84 4.17
C GLU A 198 7.12 -3.33 4.07
N THR A 199 8.14 -2.63 3.55
CA THR A 199 8.05 -1.19 3.30
C THR A 199 6.97 -0.91 2.28
N ALA A 200 6.89 -1.66 1.18
CA ALA A 200 5.85 -1.49 0.17
C ALA A 200 4.45 -1.66 0.79
N LEU A 201 4.23 -2.72 1.59
CA LEU A 201 2.96 -2.95 2.27
C LEU A 201 2.58 -1.77 3.18
N ARG A 202 3.50 -1.32 4.04
CA ARG A 202 3.28 -0.19 4.94
C ARG A 202 2.88 1.08 4.18
N LYS A 203 3.60 1.40 3.10
CA LYS A 203 3.33 2.59 2.28
C LYS A 203 1.99 2.51 1.55
N THR A 204 1.64 1.32 1.03
CA THR A 204 0.30 1.11 0.44
C THR A 204 -0.83 1.23 1.46
N SER A 205 -0.64 0.78 2.71
CA SER A 205 -1.63 0.96 3.77
C SER A 205 -1.85 2.45 4.10
N GLN A 206 -0.76 3.21 4.29
CA GLN A 206 -0.82 4.66 4.51
C GLN A 206 -1.51 5.40 3.36
N PHE A 207 -1.28 4.97 2.12
CA PHE A 207 -1.99 5.51 0.95
C PHE A 207 -3.49 5.24 1.03
N LEU A 208 -3.89 4.00 1.35
CA LEU A 208 -5.30 3.60 1.39
C LEU A 208 -6.09 4.19 2.57
N GLU A 209 -5.42 4.58 3.66
CA GLU A 209 -6.06 5.36 4.73
C GLU A 209 -6.62 6.70 4.20
N LYS A 210 -5.92 7.32 3.24
CA LYS A 210 -6.29 8.61 2.63
C LYS A 210 -7.10 8.44 1.34
N ALA A 211 -6.87 7.35 0.61
CA ALA A 211 -7.52 7.04 -0.67
C ALA A 211 -8.08 5.59 -0.68
N PRO A 212 -9.12 5.29 0.11
CA PRO A 212 -9.55 3.91 0.38
C PRO A 212 -10.18 3.21 -0.83
N ARG A 213 -10.60 3.94 -1.86
CA ARG A 213 -11.23 3.39 -3.07
C ARG A 213 -10.23 3.24 -4.22
N CYS A 214 -8.93 3.37 -3.97
CA CYS A 214 -7.92 3.20 -5.00
C CYS A 214 -7.62 1.72 -5.27
N GLU A 215 -8.27 1.15 -6.28
CA GLU A 215 -8.11 -0.27 -6.64
C GLU A 215 -6.68 -0.65 -7.02
N ARG A 216 -5.96 0.22 -7.73
CA ARG A 216 -4.57 -0.03 -8.13
C ARG A 216 -3.67 -0.28 -6.92
N ILE A 217 -3.77 0.57 -5.90
CA ILE A 217 -2.98 0.44 -4.68
C ILE A 217 -3.48 -0.71 -3.80
N ALA A 218 -4.80 -0.95 -3.73
CA ALA A 218 -5.35 -2.11 -3.03
C ALA A 218 -4.84 -3.43 -3.64
N ASN A 219 -4.75 -3.53 -4.96
CA ASN A 219 -4.19 -4.69 -5.65
C ASN A 219 -2.69 -4.83 -5.38
N LEU A 220 -1.94 -3.73 -5.32
CA LEU A 220 -0.52 -3.74 -4.95
C LEU A 220 -0.33 -4.24 -3.51
N GLN A 221 -1.15 -3.75 -2.56
CA GLN A 221 -1.13 -4.17 -1.15
C GLN A 221 -1.36 -5.68 -1.02
N LYS A 222 -2.39 -6.21 -1.70
CA LYS A 222 -2.67 -7.66 -1.74
C LYS A 222 -1.49 -8.46 -2.28
N LYS A 223 -0.85 -7.99 -3.36
CA LYS A 223 0.36 -8.63 -3.91
C LYS A 223 1.51 -8.63 -2.92
N CYS A 224 1.78 -7.51 -2.24
CA CYS A 224 2.82 -7.46 -1.19
C CYS A 224 2.55 -8.48 -0.08
N GLN A 225 1.30 -8.59 0.37
CA GLN A 225 0.91 -9.54 1.40
C GLN A 225 1.07 -11.00 0.94
N GLN A 226 0.71 -11.29 -0.32
CA GLN A 226 0.95 -12.59 -0.94
C GLN A 226 2.45 -12.93 -0.97
N MET A 227 3.30 -11.99 -1.41
CA MET A 227 4.76 -12.17 -1.47
C MET A 227 5.37 -12.41 -0.08
N LEU A 228 4.87 -11.72 0.95
CA LEU A 228 5.31 -11.95 2.33
C LEU A 228 4.90 -13.32 2.86
N ASN A 229 3.68 -13.76 2.56
CA ASN A 229 3.20 -15.09 2.96
C ASN A 229 3.99 -16.20 2.23
N GLU A 230 4.24 -16.04 0.92
CA GLU A 230 5.08 -16.95 0.15
C GLU A 230 6.50 -17.02 0.74
N ARG A 231 7.11 -15.87 1.03
CA ARG A 231 8.44 -15.81 1.69
C ARG A 231 8.47 -16.58 3.01
N ARG A 232 7.44 -16.42 3.85
CA ARG A 232 7.33 -17.15 5.13
C ARG A 232 7.24 -18.66 4.90
N GLN A 233 6.38 -19.10 4.00
CA GLN A 233 6.23 -20.52 3.68
C GLN A 233 7.51 -21.14 3.10
N LEU A 234 8.21 -20.41 2.22
CA LEU A 234 9.49 -20.86 1.66
C LEU A 234 10.56 -20.98 2.75
N ASN A 235 10.65 -20.02 3.66
CA ASN A 235 11.56 -20.07 4.80
C ASN A 235 11.26 -21.24 5.73
N GLU A 236 9.98 -21.48 6.07
CA GLU A 236 9.60 -22.64 6.91
C GLU A 236 9.98 -23.97 6.26
N ARG A 237 9.74 -24.12 4.95
CA ARG A 237 10.13 -25.31 4.19
C ARG A 237 11.65 -25.49 4.18
N LEU A 238 12.39 -24.41 3.96
CA LEU A 238 13.86 -24.42 3.98
C LEU A 238 14.40 -24.83 5.35
N THR A 239 13.88 -24.25 6.44
CA THR A 239 14.27 -24.62 7.80
C THR A 239 13.98 -26.10 8.08
N LYS A 240 12.81 -26.61 7.69
CA LYS A 240 12.48 -28.03 7.83
C LYS A 240 13.47 -28.93 7.08
N LEU A 241 13.81 -28.59 5.84
CA LEU A 241 14.79 -29.35 5.07
C LEU A 241 16.19 -29.33 5.70
N LEU A 242 16.63 -28.18 6.21
CA LEU A 242 17.92 -28.06 6.89
C LEU A 242 17.99 -28.92 8.15
N THR A 243 16.93 -28.94 8.96
CA THR A 243 16.85 -29.79 10.16
C THR A 243 16.84 -31.28 9.78
N GLN A 244 16.02 -31.67 8.81
CA GLN A 244 15.96 -33.06 8.32
C GLN A 244 17.30 -33.52 7.75
N ALA A 245 17.95 -32.68 6.95
CA ALA A 245 19.26 -32.98 6.40
C ALA A 245 20.31 -33.19 7.51
N ALA A 246 20.32 -32.32 8.53
CA ALA A 246 21.23 -32.43 9.67
C ALA A 246 21.03 -33.73 10.47
N GLU A 247 19.78 -34.12 10.73
CA GLU A 247 19.46 -35.36 11.44
C GLU A 247 19.83 -36.61 10.61
N LYS A 248 19.68 -36.54 9.29
CA LYS A 248 19.96 -37.65 8.38
C LYS A 248 21.45 -37.90 8.16
N VAL A 249 22.34 -36.93 8.37
CA VAL A 249 23.80 -37.09 8.17
C VAL A 249 24.30 -38.41 8.77
N LYS A 250 23.98 -38.66 10.04
CA LYS A 250 24.42 -39.85 10.76
C LYS A 250 23.57 -41.09 10.55
N ARG A 251 22.36 -41.00 9.98
CA ARG A 251 21.41 -42.12 9.87
C ARG A 251 21.34 -42.66 8.45
N ALA A 252 21.15 -41.76 7.48
CA ALA A 252 20.99 -42.02 6.07
C ALA A 252 21.73 -40.92 5.25
N PRO A 253 23.08 -40.93 5.23
CA PRO A 253 23.86 -39.88 4.58
C PRO A 253 23.59 -39.75 3.08
N GLN A 254 23.17 -40.84 2.43
CA GLN A 254 22.86 -40.88 1.00
C GLN A 254 21.66 -39.97 0.64
N ASP A 255 20.69 -39.90 1.55
CA ASP A 255 19.45 -39.14 1.34
C ASP A 255 19.66 -37.63 1.50
N VAL A 256 20.68 -37.23 2.26
CA VAL A 256 21.01 -35.82 2.55
C VAL A 256 21.28 -35.04 1.28
N LEU A 257 21.93 -35.64 0.27
CA LEU A 257 22.22 -34.98 -1.00
C LEU A 257 20.95 -34.52 -1.72
N SER A 258 19.89 -35.33 -1.66
CA SER A 258 18.60 -34.99 -2.28
C SER A 258 17.90 -33.83 -1.54
N ASP A 259 17.97 -33.82 -0.21
CA ASP A 259 17.40 -32.75 0.63
C ASP A 259 18.18 -31.44 0.47
N VAL A 260 19.51 -31.51 0.40
CA VAL A 260 20.38 -30.35 0.12
C VAL A 260 20.08 -29.76 -1.25
N LYS A 261 19.88 -30.59 -2.28
CA LYS A 261 19.48 -30.12 -3.61
C LYS A 261 18.15 -29.37 -3.57
N ARG A 262 17.13 -29.93 -2.93
CA ARG A 262 15.83 -29.26 -2.74
C ARG A 262 15.96 -27.94 -1.98
N ALA A 263 16.80 -27.91 -0.94
CA ALA A 263 17.06 -26.70 -0.18
C ALA A 263 17.78 -25.62 -1.02
N ARG A 264 18.73 -26.00 -1.89
CA ARG A 264 19.36 -25.08 -2.85
C ARG A 264 18.34 -24.48 -3.82
N ASP A 265 17.39 -25.27 -4.31
CA ASP A 265 16.33 -24.78 -5.19
C ASP A 265 15.44 -23.75 -4.47
N LEU A 266 15.12 -23.98 -3.18
CA LEU A 266 14.39 -23.00 -2.36
C LEU A 266 15.20 -21.73 -2.10
N VAL A 267 16.50 -21.86 -1.81
CA VAL A 267 17.40 -20.71 -1.67
C VAL A 267 17.39 -19.89 -2.95
N TYR A 268 17.58 -20.51 -4.12
CA TYR A 268 17.53 -19.79 -5.40
C TYR A 268 16.20 -19.04 -5.61
N LYS A 269 15.06 -19.65 -5.26
CA LYS A 269 13.76 -18.98 -5.30
C LYS A 269 13.69 -17.77 -4.36
N LEU A 270 14.21 -17.90 -3.14
CA LEU A 270 14.25 -16.80 -2.16
C LEU A 270 15.12 -15.63 -2.64
N GLU A 271 16.30 -15.89 -3.21
CA GLU A 271 17.16 -14.83 -3.75
C GLU A 271 16.53 -14.17 -4.98
N LYS A 272 16.06 -14.99 -5.94
CA LYS A 272 15.50 -14.49 -7.19
C LYS A 272 14.18 -13.77 -7.01
N SER A 273 13.24 -14.34 -6.27
CA SER A 273 11.89 -13.78 -6.14
C SER A 273 11.77 -12.77 -5.01
N HIS A 274 12.56 -12.89 -3.94
CA HIS A 274 12.45 -12.04 -2.75
C HIS A 274 13.69 -11.20 -2.43
N GLY A 275 14.76 -11.28 -3.23
CA GLY A 275 15.93 -10.40 -3.10
C GLY A 275 16.74 -10.62 -1.82
N LEU A 276 16.62 -11.80 -1.20
CA LEU A 276 17.35 -12.13 0.02
C LEU A 276 18.77 -12.58 -0.30
N ALA A 277 19.74 -12.14 0.50
CA ALA A 277 21.07 -12.71 0.48
C ALA A 277 21.10 -13.95 1.41
N MET A 278 21.39 -15.13 0.86
CA MET A 278 21.29 -16.40 1.58
C MET A 278 22.65 -17.10 1.76
N GLU A 279 23.74 -16.33 1.77
CA GLU A 279 25.12 -16.85 1.80
C GLU A 279 25.40 -17.77 3.00
N ASP A 280 24.91 -17.42 4.19
CA ASP A 280 25.08 -18.26 5.39
C ASP A 280 24.38 -19.62 5.23
N VAL A 281 23.21 -19.64 4.60
CA VAL A 281 22.49 -20.87 4.33
C VAL A 281 23.21 -21.70 3.27
N LYS A 282 23.76 -21.08 2.22
CA LYS A 282 24.57 -21.78 1.20
C LYS A 282 25.79 -22.45 1.82
N ARG A 283 26.52 -21.75 2.70
CA ARG A 283 27.66 -22.32 3.45
C ARG A 283 27.23 -23.50 4.31
N ARG A 284 26.11 -23.37 5.04
CA ARG A 284 25.57 -24.46 5.87
C ARG A 284 25.16 -25.68 5.04
N LEU A 285 24.59 -25.48 3.85
CA LEU A 285 24.25 -26.56 2.92
C LEU A 285 25.50 -27.30 2.40
N GLN A 286 26.59 -26.57 2.10
CA GLN A 286 27.88 -27.17 1.73
C GLN A 286 28.48 -28.01 2.86
N GLN A 287 28.40 -27.52 4.10
CA GLN A 287 28.86 -28.27 5.27
C GLN A 287 28.07 -29.56 5.48
N LEU A 288 26.74 -29.52 5.33
CA LEU A 288 25.88 -30.69 5.42
C LEU A 288 26.17 -31.72 4.32
N GLU A 289 26.38 -31.26 3.08
CA GLU A 289 26.76 -32.11 1.95
C GLU A 289 28.10 -32.80 2.21
N PHE A 290 29.11 -32.06 2.65
CA PHE A 290 30.43 -32.62 2.95
C PHE A 290 30.38 -33.63 4.11
N ALA A 291 29.69 -33.29 5.20
CA ALA A 291 29.53 -34.18 6.35
C ALA A 291 28.81 -35.49 5.98
N ALA A 292 27.80 -35.41 5.11
CA ALA A 292 27.11 -36.59 4.62
C ALA A 292 28.01 -37.47 3.73
N LEU A 293 28.80 -36.87 2.83
CA LEU A 293 29.77 -37.61 2.01
C LEU A 293 30.83 -38.29 2.86
N GLU A 294 31.35 -37.60 3.87
CA GLU A 294 32.34 -38.14 4.80
C GLU A 294 31.77 -39.33 5.59
N GLU A 295 30.58 -39.18 6.17
CA GLU A 295 29.92 -40.26 6.92
C GLU A 295 29.58 -41.46 6.03
N HIS A 296 29.15 -41.23 4.78
CA HIS A 296 28.92 -42.30 3.80
C HIS A 296 30.22 -43.06 3.47
N ALA A 297 31.32 -42.33 3.27
CA ALA A 297 32.63 -42.94 3.04
C ALA A 297 33.08 -43.78 4.25
N ARG A 298 32.96 -43.26 5.48
CA ARG A 298 33.29 -44.00 6.71
C ARG A 298 32.47 -45.30 6.82
N ARG A 299 31.16 -45.23 6.55
CA ARG A 299 30.29 -46.41 6.57
C ARG A 299 30.68 -47.45 5.53
N LYS A 300 31.06 -47.03 4.32
CA LYS A 300 31.54 -47.95 3.28
C LYS A 300 32.86 -48.61 3.66
N VAL A 301 33.78 -47.87 4.27
CA VAL A 301 35.04 -48.42 4.78
C VAL A 301 34.77 -49.41 5.91
N ALA A 302 33.91 -49.08 6.86
CA ALA A 302 33.51 -49.99 7.93
C ALA A 302 32.84 -51.26 7.40
N ALA A 303 32.00 -51.13 6.36
CA ALA A 303 31.40 -52.28 5.68
C ALA A 303 32.45 -53.14 4.96
N ALA A 304 33.49 -52.55 4.38
CA ALA A 304 34.60 -53.30 3.79
C ALA A 304 35.39 -54.10 4.85
N VAL A 305 35.61 -53.51 6.03
CA VAL A 305 36.24 -54.22 7.17
C VAL A 305 35.35 -55.38 7.65
N ALA A 306 34.05 -55.15 7.81
CA ALA A 306 33.12 -56.21 8.20
C ALA A 306 33.00 -57.32 7.14
N LEU A 307 33.12 -56.97 5.86
CA LEU A 307 33.21 -57.96 4.78
C LEU A 307 34.49 -58.79 4.91
N LEU A 308 35.63 -58.15 5.16
CA LEU A 308 36.91 -58.84 5.38
C LEU A 308 36.81 -59.86 6.53
N ASP A 309 36.21 -59.47 7.67
CA ASP A 309 35.94 -60.37 8.81
C ASP A 309 35.12 -61.59 8.38
N THR A 310 34.04 -61.34 7.63
CA THR A 310 33.16 -62.40 7.13
C THR A 310 33.89 -63.36 6.19
N LEU A 311 34.78 -62.84 5.33
CA LEU A 311 35.53 -63.66 4.40
C LEU A 311 36.61 -64.50 5.10
N PHE A 312 37.26 -63.96 6.14
CA PHE A 312 38.19 -64.73 6.98
C PHE A 312 37.49 -65.88 7.71
N MET A 313 36.31 -65.61 8.30
CA MET A 313 35.48 -66.65 8.92
C MET A 313 35.07 -67.74 7.93
N LYS A 314 34.72 -67.36 6.70
CA LYS A 314 34.33 -68.29 5.62
C LYS A 314 35.51 -68.99 4.94
N ARG A 315 36.75 -68.58 5.23
CA ARG A 315 37.97 -69.09 4.59
C ARG A 315 37.98 -68.88 3.05
N ASP A 316 37.33 -67.82 2.57
CA ASP A 316 37.22 -67.52 1.14
C ASP A 316 38.46 -66.77 0.62
N LYS A 317 39.48 -67.54 0.25
CA LYS A 317 40.77 -67.03 -0.22
C LYS A 317 40.64 -66.11 -1.44
N GLU A 318 39.82 -66.48 -2.41
CA GLU A 318 39.73 -65.74 -3.67
C GLU A 318 39.10 -64.38 -3.47
N ALA A 319 38.03 -64.32 -2.67
CA ALA A 319 37.37 -63.06 -2.32
C ALA A 319 38.27 -62.15 -1.49
N ILE A 320 39.04 -62.68 -0.52
CA ILE A 320 40.00 -61.87 0.26
C ILE A 320 41.06 -61.26 -0.67
N LEU A 321 41.61 -62.05 -1.61
CA LEU A 321 42.59 -61.54 -2.56
C LEU A 321 42.01 -60.52 -3.54
N ALA A 322 40.71 -60.58 -3.83
CA ALA A 322 40.01 -59.61 -4.66
C ALA A 322 39.74 -58.27 -3.95
N MET A 323 39.79 -58.25 -2.61
CA MET A 323 39.70 -57.01 -1.84
C MET A 323 40.99 -56.19 -1.84
N VAL A 324 42.14 -56.78 -2.21
CA VAL A 324 43.41 -56.05 -2.34
C VAL A 324 43.40 -55.26 -3.65
N SER A 325 43.89 -54.01 -3.60
CA SER A 325 44.00 -53.15 -4.78
C SER A 325 44.82 -53.84 -5.90
N PRO A 326 44.34 -53.82 -7.16
CA PRO A 326 45.06 -54.41 -8.29
C PRO A 326 46.44 -53.77 -8.51
N ASP A 327 46.62 -52.53 -8.05
CA ASP A 327 47.88 -51.77 -8.12
C ASP A 327 48.97 -52.32 -7.17
N ARG A 328 48.65 -53.34 -6.35
CA ARG A 328 49.55 -53.90 -5.31
C ARG A 328 49.81 -55.42 -5.52
N PRO A 329 50.40 -55.84 -6.66
CA PRO A 329 50.58 -57.26 -6.98
C PRO A 329 51.50 -58.00 -5.99
N LYS A 330 52.53 -57.34 -5.46
CA LYS A 330 53.44 -57.92 -4.45
C LYS A 330 52.71 -58.22 -3.13
N LEU A 331 51.89 -57.27 -2.66
CA LEU A 331 51.06 -57.45 -1.47
C LEU A 331 50.09 -58.61 -1.65
N ARG A 332 49.43 -58.67 -2.81
CA ARG A 332 48.51 -59.77 -3.16
C ARG A 332 49.22 -61.13 -3.17
N SER A 333 50.46 -61.20 -3.69
CA SER A 333 51.26 -62.43 -3.68
C SER A 333 51.65 -62.87 -2.27
N LEU A 334 52.11 -61.95 -1.43
CA LEU A 334 52.47 -62.23 -0.03
C LEU A 334 51.26 -62.68 0.79
N LEU A 335 50.13 -61.97 0.65
CA LEU A 335 48.88 -62.34 1.29
C LEU A 335 48.40 -63.72 0.83
N LYS A 336 48.55 -64.05 -0.47
CA LYS A 336 48.21 -65.37 -1.00
C LYS A 336 49.01 -66.47 -0.31
N GLN A 337 50.32 -66.31 -0.15
CA GLN A 337 51.19 -67.28 0.53
C GLN A 337 50.80 -67.45 2.00
N GLN A 338 50.52 -66.36 2.72
CA GLN A 338 50.09 -66.40 4.12
C GLN A 338 48.72 -67.07 4.29
N LEU A 339 47.77 -66.75 3.40
CA LEU A 339 46.45 -67.38 3.39
C LEU A 339 46.57 -68.88 3.08
N ASP A 340 47.40 -69.27 2.11
CA ASP A 340 47.63 -70.69 1.80
C ASP A 340 48.15 -71.45 3.03
N SER A 341 49.19 -70.93 3.69
CA SER A 341 49.73 -71.52 4.91
C SER A 341 48.68 -71.60 6.04
N PHE A 342 47.90 -70.54 6.24
CA PHE A 342 46.85 -70.50 7.25
C PHE A 342 45.72 -71.49 6.95
N LEU A 343 45.31 -71.61 5.69
CA LEU A 343 44.22 -72.48 5.29
C LEU A 343 44.62 -73.97 5.34
N THR A 344 45.87 -74.29 5.03
CA THR A 344 46.40 -75.67 5.15
C THR A 344 46.74 -76.08 6.59
N SER A 345 46.83 -75.13 7.54
CA SER A 345 47.19 -75.42 8.94
C SER A 345 46.18 -76.29 9.71
N GLY A 346 44.98 -76.54 9.15
CA GLY A 346 43.91 -77.26 9.83
C GLY A 346 43.25 -76.50 10.98
N LEU A 347 43.71 -75.27 11.30
CA LEU A 347 43.10 -74.42 12.33
C LEU A 347 41.65 -74.09 11.99
N ARG A 348 40.75 -74.36 12.94
CA ARG A 348 39.34 -73.98 12.85
C ARG A 348 39.17 -72.56 13.38
N VAL A 349 38.55 -71.69 12.59
CA VAL A 349 38.25 -70.31 13.00
C VAL A 349 36.99 -70.28 13.87
N ILE A 350 37.15 -69.87 15.14
CA ILE A 350 36.03 -69.63 16.05
C ILE A 350 35.64 -68.15 16.00
N LYS A 351 36.63 -67.26 16.03
CA LYS A 351 36.43 -65.80 16.01
C LYS A 351 37.50 -65.13 15.15
N SER A 352 37.08 -64.20 14.32
CA SER A 352 37.95 -63.33 13.52
C SER A 352 37.19 -62.04 13.26
N GLN A 353 37.55 -60.99 14.01
CA GLN A 353 36.81 -59.72 13.98
C GLN A 353 37.75 -58.54 14.15
N HIS A 354 37.59 -57.51 13.32
CA HIS A 354 38.26 -56.23 13.49
C HIS A 354 37.33 -55.23 14.19
N ILE A 355 37.68 -54.83 15.41
CA ILE A 355 37.00 -53.76 16.14
C ILE A 355 37.61 -52.43 15.71
N ILE A 356 36.86 -51.62 14.95
CA ILE A 356 37.33 -50.32 14.45
C ILE A 356 37.44 -49.32 15.60
N LYS A 357 38.64 -48.76 15.78
CA LYS A 357 38.93 -47.66 16.71
C LYS A 357 38.74 -46.30 16.05
N GLU A 358 39.33 -46.12 14.88
CA GLU A 358 39.34 -44.85 14.17
C GLU A 358 39.35 -45.05 12.65
N ILE A 359 38.64 -44.19 11.91
CA ILE A 359 38.71 -44.09 10.45
C ILE A 359 39.11 -42.66 10.09
N LYS A 360 40.33 -42.47 9.60
CA LYS A 360 40.82 -41.19 9.06
C LYS A 360 40.66 -41.18 7.55
N LEU A 361 39.81 -40.29 7.04
CA LEU A 361 39.61 -40.11 5.60
C LEU A 361 40.52 -39.01 5.06
N SER A 362 40.98 -39.17 3.81
CA SER A 362 41.61 -38.10 3.06
C SER A 362 40.59 -37.01 2.67
N LYS A 363 41.08 -35.81 2.37
CA LYS A 363 40.22 -34.66 1.98
C LYS A 363 39.36 -34.93 0.74
N ASP A 364 39.87 -35.72 -0.21
CA ASP A 364 39.17 -36.12 -1.43
C ASP A 364 38.24 -37.32 -1.21
N LEU A 365 38.18 -37.86 0.01
CA LEU A 365 37.39 -39.03 0.40
C LEU A 365 37.71 -40.30 -0.41
N LYS A 366 38.91 -40.39 -1.00
CA LYS A 366 39.36 -41.55 -1.81
C LYS A 366 40.35 -42.45 -1.10
N ARG A 367 40.85 -42.07 0.07
CA ARG A 367 41.73 -42.89 0.90
C ARG A 367 41.22 -42.90 2.33
N ALA A 368 41.38 -44.04 2.98
CA ALA A 368 41.06 -44.20 4.38
C ALA A 368 42.21 -44.90 5.09
N ASP A 369 42.52 -44.43 6.28
CA ASP A 369 43.42 -45.09 7.20
C ASP A 369 42.56 -45.56 8.39
N VAL A 370 42.56 -46.86 8.61
CA VAL A 370 41.66 -47.53 9.55
C VAL A 370 42.48 -48.17 10.64
N GLU A 371 42.27 -47.70 11.86
CA GLU A 371 42.87 -48.27 13.05
C GLU A 371 41.89 -49.28 13.67
N THR A 372 42.36 -50.50 13.92
CA THR A 372 41.53 -51.61 14.40
C THR A 372 42.24 -52.45 15.47
N ASP A 373 41.47 -53.07 16.34
CA ASP A 373 41.92 -54.19 17.14
C ASP A 373 41.37 -55.50 16.54
N TYR A 374 42.26 -56.32 16.02
CA TYR A 374 41.94 -57.63 15.49
C TYR A 374 41.84 -58.65 16.63
N VAL A 375 40.64 -59.12 16.90
CA VAL A 375 40.34 -60.14 17.91
C VAL A 375 40.15 -61.48 17.21
N PHE A 376 40.97 -62.46 17.58
CA PHE A 376 40.94 -63.79 16.97
C PHE A 376 40.85 -64.91 18.02
N GLU A 377 40.22 -66.01 17.62
CA GLU A 377 40.16 -67.27 18.35
C GLU A 377 40.18 -68.42 17.33
N PHE A 378 41.17 -69.29 17.44
CA PHE A 378 41.35 -70.46 16.61
C PHE A 378 41.39 -71.72 17.46
N GLU A 379 40.82 -72.82 16.98
CA GLU A 379 40.93 -74.14 17.62
C GLU A 379 41.91 -75.01 16.83
N HIS A 380 42.89 -75.56 17.55
CA HIS A 380 43.84 -76.49 16.97
C HIS A 380 43.22 -77.89 16.80
N PRO A 381 43.21 -78.47 15.58
CA PRO A 381 42.47 -79.70 15.28
C PRO A 381 42.93 -80.90 16.12
N GLU A 382 44.23 -81.02 16.38
CA GLU A 382 44.81 -82.19 17.07
C GLU A 382 44.95 -82.01 18.60
N ALA A 383 45.04 -80.76 19.07
CA ALA A 383 45.38 -80.47 20.47
C ALA A 383 44.18 -80.02 21.32
N LYS A 384 43.01 -79.76 20.69
CA LYS A 384 41.83 -79.11 21.32
C LYS A 384 42.19 -77.86 22.14
N ARG A 385 43.29 -77.19 21.78
CA ARG A 385 43.75 -75.95 22.41
C ARG A 385 43.20 -74.77 21.63
N LYS A 386 42.74 -73.76 22.38
CA LYS A 386 42.31 -72.47 21.83
C LYS A 386 43.51 -71.52 21.76
N ILE A 387 43.69 -70.92 20.60
CA ILE A 387 44.67 -69.86 20.36
C ILE A 387 43.87 -68.58 20.21
N GLU A 388 43.93 -67.72 21.22
CA GLU A 388 43.21 -66.45 21.24
C GLU A 388 44.17 -65.27 21.44
N GLY A 389 43.74 -64.09 20.99
CA GLY A 389 44.50 -62.89 21.20
C GLY A 389 43.88 -61.66 20.56
N VAL A 390 44.45 -60.51 20.89
CA VAL A 390 44.12 -59.21 20.31
C VAL A 390 45.39 -58.64 19.69
N ARG A 391 45.31 -58.23 18.42
CA ARG A 391 46.40 -57.55 17.72
C ARG A 391 45.94 -56.22 17.20
N HIS A 392 46.70 -55.18 17.53
CA HIS A 392 46.48 -53.89 16.93
C HIS A 392 46.90 -53.91 15.45
N ARG A 393 46.03 -53.43 14.56
CA ARG A 393 46.24 -53.42 13.11
C ARG A 393 45.80 -52.09 12.51
N ARG A 394 46.52 -51.67 11.47
CA ARG A 394 46.23 -50.45 10.73
C ARG A 394 46.12 -50.78 9.25
N PHE A 395 44.99 -50.46 8.63
CA PHE A 395 44.77 -50.72 7.21
C PHE A 395 44.74 -49.42 6.43
N ALA A 396 45.39 -49.40 5.27
CA ALA A 396 45.13 -48.36 4.28
C ALA A 396 44.13 -48.89 3.26
N PHE A 397 43.04 -48.16 3.03
CA PHE A 397 42.09 -48.42 1.96
C PHE A 397 42.15 -47.32 0.90
N VAL A 398 41.82 -47.69 -0.33
CA VAL A 398 41.64 -46.78 -1.46
C VAL A 398 40.30 -47.03 -2.15
N GLU A 399 39.60 -45.96 -2.50
CA GLU A 399 38.39 -46.00 -3.31
C GLU A 399 38.75 -46.14 -4.80
N ARG A 400 38.20 -47.16 -5.45
CA ARG A 400 38.35 -47.43 -6.88
C ARG A 400 37.02 -47.89 -7.45
N SER A 401 36.47 -47.13 -8.40
CA SER A 401 35.27 -47.49 -9.16
C SER A 401 34.06 -47.89 -8.28
N GLY A 402 33.86 -47.17 -7.17
CA GLY A 402 32.79 -47.38 -6.21
C GLY A 402 33.09 -48.39 -5.10
N LYS A 403 34.26 -49.05 -5.12
CA LYS A 403 34.68 -50.08 -4.15
C LYS A 403 35.84 -49.59 -3.28
N TRP A 404 35.84 -49.97 -2.01
CA TRP A 404 36.95 -49.73 -1.09
C TRP A 404 37.85 -50.97 -1.03
N LEU A 405 39.07 -50.81 -1.51
CA LEU A 405 40.05 -51.89 -1.64
C LEU A 405 41.22 -51.67 -0.67
N ILE A 406 41.78 -52.76 -0.16
CA ILE A 406 42.93 -52.73 0.74
C ILE A 406 44.16 -52.36 -0.08
N TYR A 407 44.78 -51.24 0.27
CA TYR A 407 45.98 -50.71 -0.35
C TYR A 407 47.25 -51.07 0.44
N ASP A 408 47.12 -51.20 1.76
CA ASP A 408 48.21 -51.64 2.63
C ASP A 408 47.69 -52.47 3.81
N LEU A 409 48.48 -53.47 4.19
CA LEU A 409 48.16 -54.54 5.13
C LEU A 409 49.44 -54.89 5.92
N PRO A 410 49.85 -54.03 6.88
CA PRO A 410 51.05 -54.23 7.70
C PRO A 410 50.91 -55.38 8.70
#